data_AF-A0A6A5A316-F1
#
_entry.id   AF-A0A6A5A316-F1
#
_cell.length_a   1.000
_cell.length_b   1.000
_cell.length_c   1.000
_cell.angle_alpha   90.00
_cell.angle_beta   90.00
_cell.angle_gamma   90.00
#
_symmetry.space_group_name_H-M   'P 1'
#
loop_
_entity.id
_entity.type
_entity.pdbx_description
1 polymer ?
#
loop_
_entity_poly.entity_id
_entity_poly.type
_entity_poly.pdbx_seq_one_letter_code
_entity_poly.pdbx_strand_id
1 'polypeptide(L)'
;GKVMVDHPVLNHILTLQDKLSVCDKIDQPLDDQLDALLNDQDVSEDDDDEEHDDGLGAFFHTDDVASPPPITTSTKSNAAAQKKRKHAEDEAPPALTVDEAAAEAFYNSVVESKNAHKSLKGEFYTHEPKIVEPEFDSDDDDDKKRGATYQMIKNKGLKAHKSKINRNPRVKKRLQYKKALVRRKGQVREVRTGEAARYGGEMTGIKSNITRSRKL
;
A
#
# COMPACT_ATOMS: atom_id res chain seq x y z
N GLY A 1 36.39 -51.31 41.43
CA GLY A 1 36.18 -50.18 40.52
C GLY A 1 35.19 -50.60 39.47
N LYS A 2 34.16 -49.78 39.17
CA LYS A 2 33.23 -50.09 38.07
C LYS A 2 34.04 -50.16 36.78
N VAL A 3 33.88 -51.25 36.05
CA VAL A 3 34.54 -51.50 34.77
C VAL A 3 34.12 -50.37 33.80
N MET A 4 35.00 -49.95 32.88
CA MET A 4 34.74 -48.86 31.92
C MET A 4 33.39 -48.95 31.20
N VAL A 5 32.83 -50.14 31.11
CA VAL A 5 31.54 -50.49 30.48
C VAL A 5 30.32 -50.02 31.31
N ASP A 6 30.42 -49.88 32.63
CA ASP A 6 29.31 -49.52 33.52
C ASP A 6 29.27 -48.03 33.90
N HIS A 7 29.92 -47.17 33.10
CA HIS A 7 29.98 -45.74 33.38
C HIS A 7 28.70 -45.05 32.85
N PRO A 8 27.90 -44.38 33.69
CA PRO A 8 26.60 -43.83 33.30
C PRO A 8 26.70 -42.77 32.19
N VAL A 9 27.81 -42.01 32.17
CA VAL A 9 28.06 -41.02 31.11
C VAL A 9 28.41 -41.71 29.79
N LEU A 10 29.11 -42.85 29.83
CA LEU A 10 29.52 -43.57 28.63
C LEU A 10 28.30 -44.24 27.97
N ASN A 11 27.40 -44.81 28.78
CA ASN A 11 26.11 -45.31 28.32
C ASN A 11 25.26 -44.18 27.72
N HIS A 12 25.23 -43.00 28.33
CA HIS A 12 24.54 -41.84 27.77
C HIS A 12 25.13 -41.45 26.40
N ILE A 13 26.45 -41.40 26.26
CA ILE A 13 27.12 -41.10 25.00
C ILE A 13 26.80 -42.16 23.93
N LEU A 14 26.83 -43.44 24.26
CA LEU A 14 26.48 -44.52 23.33
C LEU A 14 25.01 -44.40 22.88
N THR A 15 24.09 -44.11 23.80
CA THR A 15 22.67 -43.89 23.42
C THR A 15 22.47 -42.66 22.55
N LEU A 16 23.30 -41.62 22.69
CA LEU A 16 23.29 -40.46 21.80
C LEU A 16 23.85 -40.82 20.42
N GLN A 17 24.92 -41.62 20.35
CA GLN A 17 25.46 -42.12 19.09
C GLN A 17 24.45 -43.01 18.35
N ASP A 18 23.74 -43.89 19.05
CA ASP A 18 22.70 -44.72 18.46
C ASP A 18 21.57 -43.85 17.88
N LYS A 19 21.13 -42.83 18.62
CA LYS A 19 20.12 -41.87 18.15
C LYS A 19 20.59 -41.09 16.93
N LEU A 20 21.83 -40.61 16.94
CA LEU A 20 22.43 -39.94 15.78
C LEU A 20 22.46 -40.88 14.56
N SER A 21 22.85 -42.13 14.74
CA SER A 21 22.85 -43.12 13.64
C SER A 21 21.45 -43.41 13.08
N VAL A 22 20.40 -43.23 13.88
CA VAL A 22 19.01 -43.37 13.42
C VAL A 22 18.58 -42.13 12.64
N CYS A 23 18.95 -40.94 13.10
CA CYS A 23 18.75 -39.69 12.37
C CYS A 23 19.49 -39.70 11.02
N ASP A 24 20.77 -40.06 10.99
CA ASP A 24 21.58 -40.12 9.76
C ASP A 24 20.96 -41.03 8.69
N LYS A 25 20.30 -42.13 9.10
CA LYS A 25 19.60 -43.04 8.17
C LYS A 25 18.32 -42.44 7.58
N ILE A 26 17.70 -41.51 8.30
CA ILE A 26 16.51 -40.78 7.84
C ILE A 26 16.93 -39.59 6.97
N ASP A 27 18.05 -38.94 7.31
CA ASP A 27 18.55 -37.77 6.59
C ASP A 27 19.13 -38.16 5.23
N GLN A 28 19.90 -39.26 5.11
CA GLN A 28 20.46 -39.72 3.82
C GLN A 28 19.48 -39.74 2.62
N PRO A 29 18.27 -40.33 2.72
CA PRO A 29 17.31 -40.30 1.62
C PRO A 29 16.54 -38.96 1.48
N LEU A 30 16.51 -38.14 2.53
CA LEU A 30 15.90 -36.80 2.51
C LEU A 30 16.85 -35.76 1.91
N ASP A 31 18.16 -35.93 2.07
CA ASP A 31 19.19 -35.02 1.55
C ASP A 31 19.07 -34.88 0.03
N ASP A 32 18.89 -35.98 -0.70
CA ASP A 32 18.68 -35.94 -2.16
C ASP A 32 17.37 -35.22 -2.53
N GLN A 33 16.32 -35.35 -1.70
CA GLN A 33 15.03 -34.67 -1.92
C GLN A 33 15.12 -33.18 -1.59
N LEU A 34 15.89 -32.83 -0.57
CA LEU A 34 16.19 -31.46 -0.18
C LEU A 34 17.05 -30.77 -1.24
N ASP A 35 18.11 -31.43 -1.72
CA ASP A 35 18.94 -30.94 -2.83
C ASP A 35 18.14 -30.78 -4.11
N ALA A 36 17.22 -31.69 -4.41
CA ALA A 36 16.29 -31.53 -5.54
C ALA A 36 15.37 -30.32 -5.33
N LEU A 37 14.77 -30.14 -4.14
CA LEU A 37 13.92 -28.97 -3.86
C LEU A 37 14.68 -27.64 -3.85
N LEU A 38 15.95 -27.64 -3.43
CA LEU A 38 16.80 -26.43 -3.39
C LEU A 38 17.31 -26.05 -4.79
N ASN A 39 17.55 -27.04 -5.66
CA ASN A 39 18.06 -26.82 -7.01
C ASN A 39 16.95 -26.76 -8.09
N ASP A 40 15.79 -27.39 -7.88
CA ASP A 40 14.59 -27.29 -8.75
C ASP A 40 13.76 -26.05 -8.42
N GLN A 41 14.02 -25.39 -7.29
CA GLN A 41 13.75 -23.96 -7.23
C GLN A 41 14.74 -23.29 -8.16
N ASP A 42 14.34 -23.14 -9.42
CA ASP A 42 14.83 -22.09 -10.30
C ASP A 42 14.70 -20.77 -9.53
N VAL A 43 15.72 -20.44 -8.74
CA VAL A 43 16.03 -19.07 -8.39
C VAL A 43 16.49 -18.50 -9.71
N SER A 44 15.54 -18.02 -10.51
CA SER A 44 15.81 -17.02 -11.52
C SER A 44 16.45 -15.85 -10.78
N GLU A 45 17.78 -15.86 -10.72
CA GLU A 45 18.60 -14.73 -10.25
C GLU A 45 18.54 -13.52 -11.21
N ASP A 46 17.64 -13.55 -12.19
CA ASP A 46 17.29 -12.43 -13.06
C ASP A 46 15.79 -12.51 -13.33
N ASP A 47 14.95 -12.03 -12.41
CA ASP A 47 13.61 -11.46 -12.70
C ASP A 47 13.02 -10.84 -11.41
N ASP A 48 13.69 -9.80 -10.88
CA ASP A 48 13.05 -8.81 -9.98
C ASP A 48 11.89 -8.04 -10.67
N ASP A 49 11.60 -8.37 -11.95
CA ASP A 49 10.56 -7.81 -12.80
C ASP A 49 9.41 -8.81 -13.10
N GLU A 50 9.33 -9.97 -12.42
CA GLU A 50 8.02 -10.64 -12.34
C GLU A 50 7.10 -9.74 -11.53
N GLU A 51 6.26 -9.01 -12.26
CA GLU A 51 5.07 -8.31 -11.78
C GLU A 51 4.26 -9.34 -10.98
N HIS A 52 4.58 -9.48 -9.69
CA HIS A 52 3.81 -10.26 -8.76
C HIS A 52 2.46 -9.58 -8.76
N ASP A 53 1.51 -10.15 -9.50
CA ASP A 53 0.13 -9.70 -9.51
C ASP A 53 -0.38 -9.92 -8.09
N ASP A 54 -0.21 -8.88 -7.28
CA ASP A 54 -0.62 -8.76 -5.91
C ASP A 54 -2.15 -8.81 -5.76
N GLY A 55 -2.87 -9.06 -6.87
CA GLY A 55 -4.31 -9.05 -6.97
C GLY A 55 -4.89 -7.65 -6.73
N LEU A 56 -4.05 -6.62 -6.55
CA LEU A 56 -4.49 -5.25 -6.29
C LEU A 56 -5.00 -4.58 -7.56
N GLY A 57 -4.57 -5.07 -8.73
CA GLY A 57 -5.13 -4.69 -10.02
C GLY A 57 -6.66 -4.73 -9.99
N ALA A 58 -7.26 -5.87 -9.65
CA ALA A 58 -8.72 -6.04 -9.66
C ALA A 58 -9.46 -5.14 -8.64
N PHE A 59 -8.81 -4.73 -7.55
CA PHE A 59 -9.40 -3.82 -6.56
C PHE A 59 -9.37 -2.35 -6.99
N PHE A 60 -8.33 -1.93 -7.73
CA PHE A 60 -8.14 -0.54 -8.16
C PHE A 60 -8.55 -0.26 -9.61
N HIS A 61 -8.83 -1.29 -10.42
CA HIS A 61 -9.48 -1.12 -11.73
C HIS A 61 -10.94 -0.71 -11.51
N THR A 62 -11.15 0.58 -11.25
CA THR A 62 -12.44 1.20 -11.49
C THR A 62 -12.66 1.12 -13.00
N ASP A 63 -13.67 0.38 -13.43
CA ASP A 63 -14.11 0.38 -14.82
C ASP A 63 -14.20 1.82 -15.35
N ASP A 64 -13.24 2.22 -16.17
CA ASP A 64 -13.29 3.39 -17.06
C ASP A 64 -14.30 3.13 -18.20
N VAL A 65 -15.44 2.51 -17.87
CA VAL A 65 -16.56 2.24 -18.76
C VAL A 65 -17.73 3.08 -18.26
N ALA A 66 -17.82 4.27 -18.84
CA ALA A 66 -19.01 5.10 -18.98
C ALA A 66 -20.01 5.06 -17.80
N SER A 67 -19.78 5.93 -16.81
CA SER A 67 -20.79 6.32 -15.83
C SER A 67 -22.10 6.72 -16.54
N PRO A 68 -23.22 5.98 -16.37
CA PRO A 68 -24.52 6.44 -16.85
C PRO A 68 -24.92 7.74 -16.12
N PRO A 69 -25.68 8.65 -16.78
CA PRO A 69 -25.89 10.01 -16.28
C PRO A 69 -26.51 10.02 -14.87
N PRO A 70 -26.15 11.01 -14.03
CA PRO A 70 -26.60 11.04 -12.64
C PRO A 70 -28.12 11.22 -12.60
N ILE A 71 -28.84 10.18 -12.15
CA ILE A 71 -30.26 10.27 -11.82
C ILE A 71 -30.34 11.17 -10.59
N THR A 72 -30.85 12.38 -10.79
CA THR A 72 -31.14 13.32 -9.71
C THR A 72 -32.30 12.78 -8.87
N THR A 73 -32.02 12.15 -7.73
CA THR A 73 -33.07 11.86 -6.74
C THR A 73 -32.91 12.75 -5.52
N SER A 74 -33.96 13.55 -5.34
CA SER A 74 -34.25 14.46 -4.25
C SER A 74 -33.97 13.93 -2.85
N THR A 75 -33.55 14.88 -2.01
CA THR A 75 -33.49 14.85 -0.55
C THR A 75 -34.75 14.28 0.16
N LYS A 76 -34.50 13.73 1.37
CA LYS A 76 -35.42 13.38 2.48
C LYS A 76 -36.03 11.97 2.39
N SER A 77 -36.21 11.19 3.46
CA SER A 77 -35.90 11.30 4.89
C SER A 77 -36.17 9.91 5.49
N ASN A 78 -35.42 9.54 6.53
CA ASN A 78 -35.63 8.32 7.31
C ASN A 78 -37.07 8.19 7.81
N ALA A 79 -37.69 7.03 7.59
CA ALA A 79 -38.76 6.51 8.45
C ALA A 79 -38.70 4.98 8.42
N ALA A 80 -38.31 4.41 9.55
CA ALA A 80 -38.44 2.99 9.83
C ALA A 80 -39.93 2.62 9.86
N ALA A 81 -40.34 1.70 8.99
CA ALA A 81 -41.65 1.07 9.04
C ALA A 81 -41.48 -0.44 8.87
N GLN A 82 -41.40 -1.14 10.00
CA GLN A 82 -41.56 -2.57 10.07
C GLN A 82 -42.97 -2.93 9.59
N LYS A 83 -43.08 -3.63 8.46
CA LYS A 83 -44.34 -4.23 8.01
C LYS A 83 -44.15 -5.73 7.82
N LYS A 84 -44.74 -6.49 8.76
CA LYS A 84 -45.02 -7.93 8.67
C LYS A 84 -45.61 -8.26 7.30
N ARG A 85 -45.10 -9.28 6.62
CA ARG A 85 -45.82 -9.98 5.55
C ARG A 85 -46.14 -11.41 5.99
N LYS A 86 -47.45 -11.68 6.04
CA LYS A 86 -48.06 -13.02 6.07
C LYS A 86 -48.02 -13.61 4.64
N HIS A 87 -48.06 -14.94 4.61
CA HIS A 87 -48.11 -15.91 3.52
C HIS A 87 -49.07 -15.63 2.34
N ALA A 88 -48.84 -16.42 1.26
CA ALA A 88 -49.73 -16.83 0.13
C ALA A 88 -49.26 -16.22 -1.22
N GLU A 89 -49.03 -16.92 -2.34
CA GLU A 89 -49.21 -18.31 -2.79
C GLU A 89 -48.16 -18.63 -3.88
N ASP A 90 -47.94 -19.92 -4.15
CA ASP A 90 -47.30 -20.43 -5.37
C ASP A 90 -48.19 -20.07 -6.58
N GLU A 91 -47.79 -19.09 -7.36
CA GLU A 91 -48.30 -18.82 -8.71
C GLU A 91 -47.10 -18.60 -9.62
N ALA A 92 -47.10 -19.27 -10.78
CA ALA A 92 -45.99 -19.27 -11.71
C ALA A 92 -45.73 -17.84 -12.21
N PRO A 93 -44.46 -17.42 -12.37
CA PRO A 93 -44.17 -16.06 -12.78
C PRO A 93 -44.82 -15.79 -14.16
N PRO A 94 -45.56 -14.67 -14.32
CA PRO A 94 -46.03 -14.28 -15.64
C PRO A 94 -44.81 -14.12 -16.54
N ALA A 95 -44.89 -14.57 -17.79
CA ALA A 95 -43.80 -14.46 -18.74
C ALA A 95 -43.29 -13.02 -18.78
N LEU A 96 -42.13 -12.78 -18.16
CA LEU A 96 -41.50 -11.47 -18.04
C LEU A 96 -41.33 -10.90 -19.44
N THR A 97 -41.72 -9.64 -19.61
CA THR A 97 -41.49 -8.96 -20.88
C THR A 97 -39.99 -8.90 -21.15
N VAL A 98 -39.58 -8.87 -22.42
CA VAL A 98 -38.15 -8.88 -22.81
C VAL A 98 -37.37 -7.75 -22.13
N ASP A 99 -38.02 -6.62 -21.86
CA ASP A 99 -37.45 -5.46 -21.17
C ASP A 99 -37.29 -5.70 -19.65
N GLU A 100 -38.19 -6.46 -19.02
CA GLU A 100 -38.14 -6.77 -17.59
C GLU A 100 -37.04 -7.80 -17.28
N ALA A 101 -36.87 -8.80 -18.16
CA ALA A 101 -35.76 -9.74 -18.09
C ALA A 101 -34.39 -9.03 -18.28
N ALA A 102 -34.32 -8.01 -19.15
CA ALA A 102 -33.11 -7.20 -19.33
C ALA A 102 -32.80 -6.33 -18.09
N ALA A 103 -33.83 -5.78 -17.43
CA ALA A 103 -33.67 -5.01 -16.20
C ALA A 103 -33.19 -5.88 -15.02
N GLU A 104 -33.71 -7.11 -14.90
CA GLU A 104 -33.25 -8.09 -13.91
C GLU A 104 -31.81 -8.53 -14.16
N ALA A 105 -31.43 -8.78 -15.41
CA ALA A 105 -30.05 -9.11 -15.78
C ALA A 105 -29.07 -7.98 -15.41
N PHE A 106 -29.44 -6.72 -15.67
CA PHE A 106 -28.64 -5.57 -15.25
C PHE A 106 -28.51 -5.49 -13.72
N TYR A 107 -29.63 -5.63 -12.99
CA TYR A 107 -29.60 -5.59 -11.53
C TYR A 107 -28.72 -6.69 -10.93
N ASN A 108 -28.81 -7.91 -11.47
CA ASN A 108 -27.98 -9.03 -11.05
C ASN A 108 -26.48 -8.74 -11.29
N SER A 109 -26.11 -8.18 -12.45
CA SER A 109 -24.72 -7.82 -12.75
C SER A 109 -24.12 -6.78 -11.77
N VAL A 110 -24.93 -5.81 -11.32
CA VAL A 110 -24.51 -4.78 -10.34
C VAL A 110 -24.35 -5.39 -8.93
N VAL A 111 -25.19 -6.37 -8.58
CA VAL A 111 -25.08 -7.09 -7.31
C VAL A 111 -23.81 -7.95 -7.30
N GLU A 112 -23.53 -8.64 -8.40
CA GLU A 112 -22.33 -9.48 -8.58
C GLU A 112 -21.05 -8.65 -8.47
N SER A 113 -20.93 -7.54 -9.20
CA SER A 113 -19.75 -6.67 -9.14
C SER A 113 -19.51 -6.08 -7.74
N LYS A 114 -20.59 -5.68 -7.06
CA LYS A 114 -20.52 -5.17 -5.68
C LYS A 114 -20.11 -6.25 -4.69
N ASN A 115 -20.53 -7.50 -4.88
CA ASN A 115 -20.15 -8.61 -4.02
C ASN A 115 -18.69 -9.02 -4.26
N ALA A 116 -18.25 -9.05 -5.51
CA ALA A 116 -16.85 -9.30 -5.88
C ALA A 116 -15.90 -8.23 -5.29
N HIS A 117 -16.25 -6.95 -5.38
CA HIS A 117 -15.43 -5.89 -4.78
C HIS A 117 -15.39 -6.00 -3.24
N LYS A 118 -16.45 -6.49 -2.59
CA LYS A 118 -16.46 -6.71 -1.14
C LYS A 118 -15.62 -7.91 -0.73
N SER A 119 -15.63 -9.01 -1.50
CA SER A 119 -14.79 -10.18 -1.22
C SER A 119 -13.31 -9.83 -1.41
N LEU A 120 -12.94 -9.18 -2.52
CA LEU A 120 -11.58 -8.70 -2.77
C LEU A 120 -11.08 -7.77 -1.66
N LYS A 121 -11.94 -6.86 -1.18
CA LYS A 121 -11.61 -6.00 -0.04
C LYS A 121 -11.40 -6.80 1.24
N GLY A 122 -12.25 -7.80 1.49
CA GLY A 122 -12.12 -8.68 2.65
C GLY A 122 -10.78 -9.40 2.65
N GLU A 123 -10.45 -10.05 1.53
CA GLU A 123 -9.21 -10.79 1.31
C GLU A 123 -7.98 -9.90 1.52
N PHE A 124 -7.97 -8.71 0.90
CA PHE A 124 -6.87 -7.75 1.02
C PHE A 124 -6.57 -7.33 2.46
N TYR A 125 -7.60 -7.09 3.29
CA TYR A 125 -7.42 -6.65 4.67
C TYR A 125 -7.27 -7.78 5.69
N THR A 126 -7.41 -9.05 5.27
CA THR A 126 -7.27 -10.22 6.17
C THR A 126 -5.86 -10.83 6.21
N HIS A 127 -4.91 -10.32 5.45
CA HIS A 127 -3.54 -10.86 5.45
C HIS A 127 -2.91 -10.74 6.84
N GLU A 128 -2.34 -11.84 7.36
CA GLU A 128 -1.61 -11.84 8.62
C GLU A 128 -0.41 -10.89 8.53
N PRO A 129 -0.16 -10.02 9.53
CA PRO A 129 1.00 -9.16 9.48
C PRO A 129 2.25 -10.03 9.51
N LYS A 130 3.01 -10.05 8.42
CA LYS A 130 4.33 -10.69 8.37
C LYS A 130 5.21 -9.94 9.37
N ILE A 131 5.46 -10.57 10.52
CA ILE A 131 6.39 -10.05 11.53
C ILE A 131 7.78 -10.24 10.94
N VAL A 132 8.26 -9.23 10.22
CA VAL A 132 9.65 -9.14 9.84
C VAL A 132 10.41 -8.82 11.13
N GLU A 133 11.13 -9.81 11.66
CA GLU A 133 12.06 -9.54 12.75
C GLU A 133 13.07 -8.48 12.26
N PRO A 134 13.29 -7.40 13.01
CA PRO A 134 14.28 -6.41 12.61
C PRO A 134 15.65 -7.09 12.62
N GLU A 135 16.26 -7.24 11.45
CA GLU A 135 17.68 -7.54 11.31
C GLU A 135 18.46 -6.47 12.10
N PHE A 136 18.93 -6.85 13.27
CA PHE A 136 19.95 -6.09 13.97
C PHE A 136 21.27 -6.42 13.28
N ASP A 137 21.80 -5.43 12.56
CA ASP A 137 23.13 -5.46 11.97
C ASP A 137 24.15 -5.79 13.07
N SER A 138 24.60 -7.04 13.10
CA SER A 138 25.50 -7.59 14.12
C SER A 138 26.96 -7.31 13.76
N ASP A 139 27.25 -6.06 13.37
CA ASP A 139 28.61 -5.53 13.15
C ASP A 139 29.39 -5.34 14.49
N ASP A 140 29.05 -6.12 15.51
CA ASP A 140 29.83 -6.27 16.73
C ASP A 140 31.00 -7.23 16.43
N ASP A 141 32.07 -6.72 15.84
CA ASP A 141 33.36 -7.43 15.86
C ASP A 141 33.76 -7.65 17.33
N ASP A 142 33.79 -8.91 17.76
CA ASP A 142 34.06 -9.33 19.14
C ASP A 142 35.39 -8.77 19.72
N ASP A 143 36.32 -8.36 18.85
CA ASP A 143 37.63 -7.80 19.22
C ASP A 143 37.65 -6.25 19.35
N LYS A 144 36.53 -5.55 19.07
CA LYS A 144 36.48 -4.07 19.12
C LYS A 144 35.92 -3.56 20.45
N LYS A 145 36.58 -2.54 21.00
CA LYS A 145 36.05 -1.78 22.15
C LYS A 145 34.72 -1.12 21.75
N ARG A 146 33.69 -1.27 22.59
CA ARG A 146 32.38 -0.61 22.42
C ARG A 146 32.54 0.89 22.16
N GLY A 147 32.17 1.32 20.96
CA GLY A 147 32.17 2.73 20.57
C GLY A 147 31.03 3.50 21.22
N ALA A 148 31.25 4.78 21.53
CA ALA A 148 30.16 5.65 21.98
C ALA A 148 29.23 6.01 20.80
N THR A 149 27.92 5.79 20.96
CA THR A 149 26.93 6.11 19.92
C THR A 149 26.87 7.62 19.65
N TYR A 150 26.52 8.01 18.41
CA TYR A 150 26.33 9.42 18.03
C TYR A 150 25.41 10.20 18.99
N GLN A 151 24.38 9.54 19.53
CA GLN A 151 23.47 10.13 20.50
C GLN A 151 24.18 10.54 21.79
N MET A 152 25.03 9.67 22.34
CA MET A 152 25.84 9.92 23.55
C MET A 152 26.91 10.99 23.29
N ILE A 153 27.53 10.98 22.11
CA ILE A 153 28.55 11.97 21.75
C ILE A 153 27.95 13.37 21.60
N LYS A 154 26.77 13.49 21.00
CA LYS A 154 26.17 14.80 20.67
C LYS A 154 25.18 15.32 21.72
N ASN A 155 24.68 14.48 22.61
CA ASN A 155 23.76 14.83 23.70
C ASN A 155 22.66 15.83 23.26
N LYS A 156 22.05 15.56 22.10
CA LYS A 156 21.08 16.49 21.49
C LYS A 156 19.73 16.48 22.21
N GLY A 157 19.38 15.42 22.93
CA GLY A 157 18.12 15.26 23.65
C GLY A 157 16.89 15.24 22.74
N LEU A 158 15.69 15.39 23.33
CA LEU A 158 14.39 15.40 22.65
C LEU A 158 14.10 16.74 21.94
N LYS A 159 14.93 17.11 20.97
CA LYS A 159 14.73 18.32 20.15
C LYS A 159 13.70 18.05 19.05
N ALA A 160 12.76 18.98 18.87
CA ALA A 160 11.81 18.94 17.76
C ALA A 160 12.51 18.91 16.39
N HIS A 161 11.91 18.18 15.44
CA HIS A 161 12.39 18.11 14.06
C HIS A 161 12.42 19.50 13.41
N LYS A 162 13.53 19.82 12.74
CA LYS A 162 13.69 21.06 11.97
C LYS A 162 13.88 20.73 10.50
N SER A 163 13.14 21.44 9.64
CA SER A 163 13.26 21.26 8.19
C SER A 163 14.69 21.49 7.67
N LYS A 164 15.06 20.79 6.59
CA LYS A 164 16.39 20.89 5.94
C LYS A 164 16.72 22.32 5.52
N ILE A 165 15.71 23.12 5.15
CA ILE A 165 15.87 24.53 4.77
C ILE A 165 16.41 25.38 5.92
N ASN A 166 16.02 25.07 7.17
CA ASN A 166 16.51 25.80 8.34
C ASN A 166 17.97 25.47 8.70
N ARG A 167 18.58 24.44 8.09
CA ARG A 167 19.99 24.12 8.28
C ARG A 167 20.92 25.13 7.60
N ASN A 168 20.48 25.78 6.51
CA ASN A 168 21.28 26.73 5.76
C ASN A 168 20.55 28.09 5.61
N PRO A 169 21.03 29.17 6.25
CA PRO A 169 20.35 30.47 6.22
C PRO A 169 20.26 31.06 4.81
N ARG A 170 21.27 30.84 3.96
CA ARG A 170 21.27 31.31 2.56
C ARG A 170 20.17 30.63 1.75
N VAL A 171 20.04 29.30 1.86
CA VAL A 171 19.01 28.55 1.13
C VAL A 171 17.62 28.97 1.58
N LYS A 172 17.41 29.19 2.89
CA LYS A 172 16.15 29.70 3.44
C LYS A 172 15.77 31.06 2.84
N LYS A 173 16.70 32.01 2.80
CA LYS A 173 16.45 33.36 2.27
C LYS A 173 16.20 33.36 0.76
N ARG A 174 16.93 32.53 0.00
CA ARG A 174 16.70 32.34 -1.44
C ARG A 174 15.28 31.82 -1.73
N LEU A 175 14.83 30.81 -0.99
CA LEU A 175 13.47 30.26 -1.14
C LEU A 175 12.40 31.25 -0.66
N GLN A 176 12.64 31.97 0.42
CA GLN A 176 11.73 33.02 0.91
C GLN A 176 11.53 34.11 -0.16
N TYR A 177 12.62 34.55 -0.81
CA TYR A 177 12.56 35.53 -1.89
C TYR A 177 11.80 34.98 -3.11
N LYS A 178 12.09 33.76 -3.56
CA LYS A 178 11.36 33.12 -4.67
C LYS A 178 9.85 33.03 -4.38
N LYS A 179 9.46 32.60 -3.17
CA LYS A 179 8.05 32.57 -2.75
C LYS A 179 7.42 33.97 -2.72
N ALA A 180 8.16 34.97 -2.24
CA ALA A 180 7.68 36.36 -2.22
C ALA A 180 7.47 36.92 -3.64
N LEU A 181 8.35 36.61 -4.59
CA LEU A 181 8.16 37.00 -5.99
C LEU A 181 6.89 36.39 -6.58
N VAL A 182 6.66 35.09 -6.38
CA VAL A 182 5.42 34.42 -6.86
C VAL A 182 4.18 35.06 -6.24
N ARG A 183 4.18 35.30 -4.92
CA ARG A 183 3.07 35.98 -4.24
C ARG A 183 2.85 37.40 -4.76
N ARG A 184 3.92 38.13 -5.08
CA ARG A 184 3.84 39.48 -5.66
C ARG A 184 3.14 39.45 -7.02
N LYS A 185 3.50 38.49 -7.89
CA LYS A 185 2.87 38.32 -9.21
C LYS A 185 1.36 38.06 -9.14
N GLY A 186 0.90 37.42 -8.06
CA GLY A 186 -0.53 37.22 -7.81
C GLY A 186 -1.26 38.48 -7.31
N GLN A 187 -0.57 39.37 -6.59
CA GLN A 187 -1.17 40.60 -6.03
C GLN A 187 -1.13 41.77 -7.02
N VAL A 188 0.00 41.95 -7.70
CA VAL A 188 0.27 43.07 -8.61
C VAL A 188 0.73 42.51 -9.93
N ARG A 189 0.09 42.95 -11.02
CA ARG A 189 0.47 42.58 -12.38
C ARG A 189 1.81 43.24 -12.72
N GLU A 190 2.80 42.44 -13.10
CA GLU A 190 4.11 42.95 -13.56
C GLU A 190 3.97 43.64 -14.93
N VAL A 191 4.92 44.52 -15.24
CA VAL A 191 5.01 45.18 -16.56
C VAL A 191 5.28 44.12 -17.63
N ARG A 192 4.53 44.18 -18.74
CA ARG A 192 4.72 43.30 -19.89
C ARG A 192 5.91 43.80 -20.71
N THR A 193 6.91 42.94 -20.95
CA THR A 193 8.17 43.32 -21.65
C THR A 193 8.32 42.69 -23.03
N GLY A 194 7.39 41.84 -23.47
CA GLY A 194 7.53 41.01 -24.69
C GLY A 194 6.57 41.34 -25.84
N GLU A 195 5.92 42.50 -25.83
CA GLU A 195 4.92 42.88 -26.84
C GLU A 195 5.52 43.43 -28.15
N ALA A 196 6.84 43.35 -28.33
CA ALA A 196 7.56 44.00 -29.44
C ALA A 196 7.24 43.46 -30.84
N ALA A 197 6.63 42.27 -30.95
CA ALA A 197 6.27 41.67 -32.23
C ALA A 197 4.82 42.00 -32.65
N ARG A 198 3.83 41.26 -32.14
CA ARG A 198 2.40 41.46 -32.41
C ARG A 198 1.59 41.05 -31.19
N TYR A 199 0.46 41.72 -30.95
CA TYR A 199 -0.44 41.41 -29.84
C TYR A 199 -1.10 40.03 -30.02
N GLY A 200 -0.82 39.09 -29.14
CA GLY A 200 -1.35 37.72 -29.18
C GLY A 200 -2.68 37.52 -28.45
N GLY A 201 -3.33 38.59 -27.99
CA GLY A 201 -4.53 38.51 -27.17
C GLY A 201 -4.27 38.31 -25.66
N GLU A 202 -5.35 38.32 -24.86
CA GLU A 202 -5.30 38.06 -23.42
C GLU A 202 -5.39 36.55 -23.12
N MET A 203 -4.24 35.88 -22.94
CA MET A 203 -4.20 34.42 -22.66
C MET A 203 -5.03 33.98 -21.45
N THR A 204 -5.12 34.80 -20.40
CA THR A 204 -5.88 34.49 -19.17
C THR A 204 -7.36 34.88 -19.27
N GLY A 205 -7.80 35.42 -20.41
CA GLY A 205 -9.15 35.93 -20.63
C GLY A 205 -9.41 37.33 -20.07
N ILE A 206 -10.50 37.94 -20.57
CA ILE A 206 -11.01 39.26 -20.16
C ILE A 206 -12.30 39.05 -19.38
N LYS A 207 -12.38 39.62 -18.17
CA LYS A 207 -13.60 39.58 -17.34
C LYS A 207 -14.27 40.96 -17.35
N SER A 208 -15.42 41.06 -18.02
CA SER A 208 -16.20 42.30 -18.21
C SER A 208 -16.70 42.92 -16.89
N ASN A 209 -17.03 42.08 -15.91
CA ASN A 209 -17.70 42.52 -14.68
C ASN A 209 -16.74 43.04 -13.59
N ILE A 210 -15.43 43.15 -13.84
CA ILE A 210 -14.44 43.58 -12.83
C ILE A 210 -13.77 44.88 -13.26
N THR A 211 -13.96 45.93 -12.46
CA THR A 211 -13.24 47.20 -12.58
C THR A 211 -12.10 47.25 -11.54
N ARG A 212 -10.86 47.49 -11.96
CA ARG A 212 -9.67 47.54 -11.07
C ARG A 212 -9.07 48.94 -10.90
N SER A 213 -9.78 50.01 -11.25
CA SER A 213 -9.35 51.39 -11.08
C SER A 213 -9.44 51.84 -9.61
N ARG A 214 -8.58 52.76 -9.18
CA ARG A 214 -8.74 53.46 -7.89
C ARG A 214 -9.73 54.60 -8.07
N LYS A 215 -10.76 54.68 -7.22
CA LYS A 215 -11.66 55.82 -7.16
C LYS A 215 -10.94 56.97 -6.44
N LEU A 216 -10.99 58.17 -7.02
CA LEU A 216 -10.50 59.40 -6.40
C LEU A 216 -11.58 60.02 -5.50
#